data_AF-A0A168KST9-F1
#
_entry.id   AF-A0A168KST9-F1
#
_cell.length_a   1.000
_cell.length_b   1.000
_cell.length_c   1.000
_cell.angle_alpha   90.00
_cell.angle_beta   90.00
_cell.angle_gamma   90.00
#
_symmetry.space_group_name_H-M   'P 1'
#
loop_
_entity.id
_entity.type
_entity.pdbx_description
1 polymer ?
#
loop_
_entity_poly.entity_id
_entity_poly.type
_entity_poly.pdbx_seq_one_letter_code
_entity_poly.pdbx_strand_id
1 'polypeptide(L)'
;MDSSYSIFREKGNREQFIQAYDETMKVWNVPFEDLMISTRFGETHIVASGSIEAPALILLHGMTFSAMMWYPSVESLSKFS
;
A
#
# COMPACT_ATOMS: atom_id res chain seq x y z
N MET A 1 4.26 -15.88 22.54
CA MET A 1 4.56 -14.48 22.88
C MET A 1 3.93 -13.65 21.80
N ASP A 2 2.70 -13.22 22.07
CA ASP A 2 1.90 -12.41 21.16
C ASP A 2 1.94 -10.99 21.73
N SER A 3 2.96 -10.21 21.33
CA SER A 3 2.93 -8.77 21.51
C SER A 3 2.75 -8.17 20.13
N SER A 4 1.49 -7.92 19.77
CA SER A 4 1.16 -7.13 18.60
C SER A 4 1.67 -5.70 18.84
N TYR A 5 2.89 -5.43 18.38
CA TYR A 5 3.39 -4.06 18.34
C TYR A 5 2.54 -3.28 17.34
N SER A 6 1.73 -2.36 17.84
CA SER A 6 0.96 -1.45 17.00
C SER A 6 1.92 -0.44 16.36
N ILE A 7 1.89 -0.32 15.04
CA ILE A 7 2.55 0.77 14.31
C ILE A 7 1.88 2.12 14.57
N PHE A 8 0.64 2.11 15.07
CA PHE A 8 -0.08 3.30 15.49
C PHE A 8 0.26 3.63 16.94
N ARG A 9 0.50 4.92 17.19
CA ARG A 9 0.66 5.44 18.56
C ARG A 9 -0.62 5.18 19.35
N GLU A 10 -0.50 4.91 20.65
CA GLU A 10 -1.67 4.71 21.53
C GLU A 10 -2.65 5.90 21.55
N LYS A 11 -2.13 7.13 21.39
CA LYS A 11 -2.94 8.36 21.25
C LYS A 11 -3.13 8.80 19.79
N GLY A 12 -2.66 8.02 18.83
CA GLY A 12 -2.87 8.26 17.41
C GLY A 12 -4.24 7.75 17.00
N ASN A 13 -4.93 8.50 16.14
CA ASN A 13 -6.23 8.09 15.65
C ASN A 13 -6.04 7.20 14.41
N ARG A 14 -6.01 5.89 14.64
CA ARG A 14 -5.84 4.88 13.59
C ARG A 14 -6.94 4.99 12.53
N GLU A 15 -8.20 5.15 12.94
CA GLU A 15 -9.32 5.26 12.01
C GLU A 15 -9.18 6.49 11.10
N GLN A 16 -8.79 7.64 11.66
CA GLN A 16 -8.57 8.86 10.87
C GLN A 16 -7.44 8.70 9.85
N PHE A 17 -6.35 8.02 10.23
CA PHE A 17 -5.25 7.75 9.29
C PHE A 17 -5.71 6.86 8.14
N ILE A 18 -6.40 5.76 8.45
CA ILE A 18 -6.92 4.82 7.43
C ILE A 18 -7.90 5.54 6.52
N GLN A 19 -8.85 6.30 7.08
CA GLN A 19 -9.81 7.06 6.29
C GLN A 19 -9.10 8.07 5.37
N ALA A 20 -8.11 8.80 5.88
CA ALA A 20 -7.33 9.73 5.04
C ALA A 20 -6.59 9.00 3.92
N TYR A 21 -6.02 7.82 4.21
CA TYR A 21 -5.37 6.97 3.22
C TYR A 21 -6.36 6.53 2.13
N ASP A 22 -7.53 6.00 2.51
CA ASP A 22 -8.57 5.53 1.59
C ASP A 22 -9.08 6.66 0.69
N GLU A 23 -9.24 7.86 1.25
CA GLU A 23 -9.58 9.06 0.46
C GLU A 23 -8.50 9.38 -0.58
N THR A 24 -7.22 9.22 -0.24
CA THR A 24 -6.14 9.41 -1.23
C THR A 24 -6.12 8.31 -2.30
N MET A 25 -6.57 7.09 -2.00
CA MET A 25 -6.64 6.01 -2.99
C MET A 25 -7.69 6.25 -4.07
N LYS A 26 -8.61 7.20 -3.89
CA LYS A 26 -9.58 7.58 -4.93
C LYS A 26 -8.95 8.20 -6.18
N VAL A 27 -7.73 8.74 -6.07
CA VAL A 27 -6.99 9.27 -7.24
C VAL A 27 -6.13 8.21 -7.94
N TRP A 28 -6.10 6.98 -7.43
CA TRP A 28 -5.43 5.86 -8.07
C TRP A 28 -6.19 5.49 -9.35
N ASN A 29 -5.56 5.66 -10.50
CA ASN A 29 -6.24 5.71 -11.80
C ASN A 29 -6.27 4.37 -12.55
N VAL A 30 -5.88 3.26 -11.91
CA VAL A 30 -5.95 1.92 -12.47
C VAL A 30 -6.62 0.95 -11.49
N PRO A 31 -7.23 -0.16 -11.96
CA PRO A 31 -7.73 -1.20 -11.07
C PRO A 31 -6.62 -1.73 -10.16
N PHE A 32 -6.95 -1.91 -8.88
CA PHE A 32 -6.02 -2.41 -7.90
C PHE A 32 -6.69 -3.38 -6.91
N GLU A 33 -5.87 -4.24 -6.34
CA GLU A 33 -6.23 -5.07 -5.19
C GLU A 33 -5.53 -4.52 -3.94
N ASP A 34 -6.30 -4.44 -2.85
CA ASP A 34 -5.79 -4.09 -1.53
C ASP A 34 -5.53 -5.39 -0.74
N LEU A 35 -4.26 -5.64 -0.43
CA LEU A 35 -3.79 -6.89 0.15
C LEU A 35 -3.12 -6.64 1.50
N MET A 36 -3.33 -7.56 2.44
CA MET A 36 -2.60 -7.63 3.70
C MET A 36 -1.88 -8.98 3.77
N ILE A 37 -0.55 -8.97 3.83
CA ILE A 37 0.25 -10.19 3.89
C ILE A 37 1.01 -10.31 5.21
N SER A 38 0.96 -11.49 5.82
CA SER A 38 1.74 -11.79 7.02
C SER A 38 3.21 -12.02 6.68
N THR A 39 4.09 -11.34 7.40
CA THR A 39 5.54 -11.56 7.34
C THR A 39 6.09 -11.90 8.72
N ARG A 40 7.35 -12.34 8.80
CA ARG A 40 8.02 -12.56 10.09
C ARG A 40 8.17 -11.29 10.95
N PHE A 41 7.92 -10.12 10.38
CA PHE A 41 8.00 -8.82 11.07
C PHE A 41 6.63 -8.19 11.33
N GLY A 42 5.54 -8.91 11.03
CA GLY A 42 4.17 -8.42 11.14
C GLY A 42 3.47 -8.29 9.78
N GLU A 43 2.27 -7.71 9.81
CA GLU A 43 1.43 -7.51 8.64
C GLU A 43 1.97 -6.40 7.72
N THR A 44 1.96 -6.64 6.42
CA THR A 44 2.38 -5.69 5.39
C THR A 44 1.23 -5.43 4.43
N HIS A 45 0.86 -4.15 4.30
CA HIS A 45 -0.14 -3.68 3.34
C HIS A 45 0.47 -3.51 1.95
N ILE A 46 -0.22 -4.01 0.92
CA ILE A 46 0.20 -3.97 -0.48
C ILE A 46 -0.96 -3.49 -1.35
N VAL A 47 -0.65 -2.59 -2.27
CA VAL A 47 -1.54 -2.20 -3.38
C VAL A 47 -0.99 -2.84 -4.65
N ALA A 48 -1.71 -3.80 -5.22
CA ALA A 48 -1.31 -4.52 -6.43
C ALA A 48 -2.09 -4.02 -7.65
N SER A 49 -1.42 -3.81 -8.78
CA SER A 49 -2.05 -3.37 -10.04
C SER A 49 -1.31 -3.97 -11.24
N GLY A 50 -2.02 -4.16 -12.35
CA GLY A 50 -1.48 -4.75 -13.59
C GLY A 50 -1.94 -6.19 -13.81
N SER A 51 -1.47 -6.79 -14.90
CA SER A 51 -1.81 -8.17 -15.30
C SER A 51 -0.99 -9.17 -14.47
N ILE A 52 -1.62 -10.28 -14.06
CA ILE A 52 -0.95 -11.38 -13.33
C ILE A 52 0.01 -12.18 -14.24
N GLU A 53 -0.15 -12.05 -15.55
CA GLU A 53 0.68 -12.66 -16.58
C GLU A 53 1.94 -11.82 -16.91
N ALA A 54 2.00 -10.56 -16.48
CA ALA A 54 3.14 -9.67 -16.70
C ALA A 54 4.29 -9.95 -15.72
N PRO A 55 5.55 -9.60 -16.06
CA PRO A 55 6.66 -9.67 -15.13
C PRO A 55 6.41 -8.80 -13.87
N ALA A 56 6.74 -9.34 -12.70
CA ALA A 56 6.51 -8.64 -11.44
C ALA A 56 7.47 -7.44 -11.25
N LEU A 57 6.91 -6.30 -10.85
CA LEU A 57 7.63 -5.10 -10.43
C LEU A 57 7.27 -4.75 -8.98
N ILE A 58 8.27 -4.63 -8.10
CA ILE A 58 8.07 -4.27 -6.69
C ILE A 58 8.51 -2.83 -6.46
N LEU A 59 7.61 -2.00 -5.94
CA LEU A 59 7.85 -0.59 -5.66
C LEU A 59 7.92 -0.36 -4.15
N LEU A 60 9.06 0.17 -3.68
CA LEU A 60 9.25 0.54 -2.27
C LEU A 60 9.16 2.06 -2.15
N HIS A 61 8.19 2.55 -1.38
CA HIS A 61 7.99 3.99 -1.20
C HIS A 61 9.15 4.62 -0.40
N GLY A 62 9.33 5.94 -0.56
CA GLY A 62 10.29 6.70 0.24
C GLY A 62 9.91 6.76 1.72
N MET A 63 10.90 7.07 2.57
CA MET A 63 10.69 7.30 4.00
C MET A 63 9.62 8.38 4.20
N THR A 64 8.72 8.19 5.17
CA THR A 64 7.57 9.07 5.50
C THR A 64 6.44 9.16 4.47
N PHE A 65 6.54 8.44 3.36
CA PHE A 65 5.43 8.27 2.40
C PHE A 65 4.75 6.91 2.55
N SER A 66 3.74 6.67 1.73
CA SER A 66 3.06 5.38 1.59
C SER A 66 3.04 4.93 0.12
N ALA A 67 2.40 3.78 -0.17
CA ALA A 67 2.23 3.29 -1.55
C ALA A 67 1.61 4.33 -2.49
N MET A 68 0.80 5.27 -1.97
CA MET A 68 0.20 6.35 -2.75
C MET A 68 1.21 7.21 -3.50
N MET A 69 2.47 7.29 -3.06
CA MET A 69 3.56 8.01 -3.78
C MET A 69 3.61 7.68 -5.29
N TRP A 70 3.21 6.47 -5.66
CA TRP A 70 3.27 5.98 -7.03
C TRP A 70 2.05 6.33 -7.89
N TYR A 71 1.01 6.97 -7.35
CA TYR A 71 -0.19 7.34 -8.11
C TYR A 71 0.11 8.09 -9.43
N PRO A 72 1.13 8.98 -9.54
CA PRO A 72 1.38 9.70 -10.79
C PRO A 72 1.96 8.80 -11.89
N SER A 73 2.53 7.64 -11.52
CA SER A 73 3.27 6.75 -12.42
C SER A 73 2.65 5.36 -12.56
N VAL A 74 1.72 4.98 -11.68
CA VAL A 74 1.18 3.61 -11.61
C VAL A 74 0.54 3.18 -12.92
N GLU A 75 -0.13 4.07 -13.65
CA GLU A 75 -0.73 3.70 -14.93
C GLU A 75 0.32 3.22 -15.93
N SER A 76 1.44 3.93 -16.04
CA SER A 76 2.53 3.53 -16.93
C SER A 76 3.26 2.29 -16.42
N LEU A 77 3.48 2.21 -15.11
CA LEU A 77 4.20 1.09 -14.48
C LEU A 77 3.39 -0.21 -14.51
N SER A 78 2.06 -0.15 -14.38
CA SER A 78 1.18 -1.33 -14.41
C SER A 78 1.01 -1.93 -15.80
N LYS A 79 1.40 -1.20 -16.84
CA LYS A 79 1.40 -1.64 -18.24
C LYS A 79 2.81 -1.97 -18.74
N PHE A 80 3.82 -1.95 -17.86
CA PHE A 80 5.20 -2.21 -18.26
C PHE A 80 5.35 -3.69 -18.66
N SER A 81 5.18 -3.96 -19.96
CA SER A 81 5.41 -5.23 -20.64
C SER A 81 5.73 -5.00 -22.11
#